data_AF-A0AAJ0GQ95-F1
#
_entry.id   AF-A0AAJ0GQ95-F1
#
_cell.length_a   1.000
_cell.length_b   1.000
_cell.length_c   1.000
_cell.angle_alpha   90.00
_cell.angle_beta   90.00
_cell.angle_gamma   90.00
#
_symmetry.space_group_name_H-M   'P 1'
#
loop_
_entity.id
_entity.type
_entity.pdbx_description
1 polymer ?
#
loop_
_entity_poly.entity_id
_entity_poly.type
_entity_poly.pdbx_seq_one_letter_code
_entity_poly.pdbx_strand_id
1 'polypeptide(L)'
;MTSVDGKLEESISDFFSKAGACTTRSQCDAFANATFGGPVKPIPVQGVYSYTVAAANDTVIVQFREPDSPLDTQMLATVQTIHPGFVAGCSYRGTIGSSPALLIYSMDMLAGDSYFNISFSMLGDELDHQLATVHSLARFFAQSWLKSSRPDPNTISTCFECCCSSFNDLCSNLPPRFQKKLSAKFRKTS
;
A
#
# COMPACT_ATOMS: atom_id res chain seq x y z
N MET A 1 -22.76 15.78 7.18
CA MET A 1 -22.12 14.55 7.70
C MET A 1 -22.27 13.40 6.70
N THR A 2 -22.10 13.67 5.39
CA THR A 2 -22.58 12.79 4.30
C THR A 2 -21.54 12.61 3.17
N SER A 3 -20.34 13.20 3.30
CA SER A 3 -19.34 13.22 2.21
C SER A 3 -18.22 12.18 2.33
N VAL A 4 -17.99 11.62 3.53
CA VAL A 4 -16.91 10.64 3.77
C VAL A 4 -17.44 9.23 3.54
N ASP A 5 -18.60 8.91 4.12
CA ASP A 5 -19.26 7.62 3.92
C ASP A 5 -19.61 7.38 2.44
N GLY A 6 -20.02 8.42 1.71
CA GLY A 6 -20.31 8.32 0.27
C GLY A 6 -19.09 7.96 -0.59
N LYS A 7 -17.90 8.50 -0.27
CA LYS A 7 -16.66 8.18 -1.00
C LYS A 7 -16.15 6.77 -0.72
N LEU A 8 -16.33 6.31 0.52
CA LEU A 8 -15.98 4.94 0.91
C LEU A 8 -16.84 3.94 0.13
N GLU A 9 -18.16 4.14 0.13
CA GLU A 9 -19.09 3.26 -0.60
C GLU A 9 -18.84 3.27 -2.10
N GLU A 10 -18.54 4.43 -2.70
CA GLU A 10 -18.13 4.53 -4.10
C GLU A 10 -16.86 3.71 -4.38
N SER A 11 -15.82 3.86 -3.55
CA SER A 11 -14.57 3.10 -3.72
C SER A 11 -14.76 1.60 -3.58
N ILE A 12 -15.62 1.15 -2.67
CA ILE A 12 -15.94 -0.28 -2.49
C ILE A 12 -16.70 -0.79 -3.72
N SER A 13 -17.72 -0.06 -4.17
CA SER A 13 -18.49 -0.40 -5.37
C SER A 13 -17.60 -0.47 -6.61
N ASP A 14 -16.68 0.48 -6.77
CA ASP A 14 -15.72 0.53 -7.86
C ASP A 14 -14.82 -0.70 -7.89
N PHE A 15 -14.32 -1.15 -6.74
CA PHE A 15 -13.51 -2.37 -6.66
C PHE A 15 -14.29 -3.58 -7.15
N PHE A 16 -15.50 -3.83 -6.63
CA PHE A 16 -16.30 -5.00 -7.02
C PHE A 16 -16.74 -4.92 -8.50
N SER A 17 -16.98 -3.72 -9.03
CA SER A 17 -17.28 -3.53 -10.45
C SER A 17 -16.07 -3.79 -11.36
N LYS A 18 -14.85 -3.40 -10.95
CA LYS A 18 -13.63 -3.51 -11.78
C LYS A 18 -12.97 -4.87 -11.68
N ALA A 19 -12.95 -5.47 -10.49
CA ALA A 19 -12.36 -6.79 -10.27
C ALA A 19 -13.07 -7.90 -11.05
N GLY A 20 -14.29 -7.64 -11.56
CA GLY A 20 -15.10 -8.61 -12.30
C GLY A 20 -15.51 -9.83 -11.46
N ALA A 21 -15.27 -9.78 -10.14
CA ALA A 21 -15.48 -10.90 -9.25
C ALA A 21 -16.98 -11.21 -9.13
N CYS A 22 -17.33 -12.50 -9.21
CA CYS A 22 -18.69 -12.95 -8.86
C CYS A 22 -18.97 -12.84 -7.35
N THR A 23 -17.95 -12.48 -6.55
CA THR A 23 -18.05 -12.31 -5.10
C THR A 23 -18.65 -10.95 -4.75
N THR A 24 -19.59 -10.93 -3.82
CA THR A 24 -20.17 -9.70 -3.28
C THR A 24 -19.44 -9.23 -2.01
N ARG A 25 -19.56 -7.93 -1.69
CA ARG A 25 -19.15 -7.38 -0.39
C ARG A 25 -19.67 -8.22 0.78
N SER A 26 -20.96 -8.58 0.76
CA SER A 26 -21.58 -9.35 1.84
C SER A 26 -20.97 -10.74 2.02
N GLN A 27 -20.52 -11.39 0.94
CA GLN A 27 -19.81 -12.67 1.02
C GLN A 27 -18.41 -12.50 1.62
N CYS A 28 -17.69 -11.43 1.26
CA CYS A 28 -16.42 -11.08 1.87
C CYS A 28 -16.58 -10.79 3.39
N ASP A 29 -17.57 -9.98 3.76
CA ASP A 29 -17.86 -9.63 5.16
C ASP A 29 -18.24 -10.87 5.97
N ALA A 30 -19.09 -11.73 5.41
CA ALA A 30 -19.46 -13.00 6.03
C ALA A 30 -18.25 -13.92 6.24
N PHE A 31 -17.36 -14.01 5.25
CA PHE A 31 -16.12 -14.78 5.38
C PHE A 31 -15.23 -14.25 6.51
N ALA A 32 -15.01 -12.93 6.55
CA ALA A 32 -14.16 -12.30 7.56
C ALA A 32 -14.72 -12.52 8.97
N ASN A 33 -16.03 -12.35 9.15
CA ASN A 33 -16.70 -12.59 10.43
C ASN A 33 -16.64 -14.08 10.82
N ALA A 34 -16.93 -15.00 9.91
CA ALA A 34 -16.89 -16.44 10.20
C ALA A 34 -15.48 -16.93 10.56
N THR A 35 -14.44 -16.33 9.97
CA THR A 35 -13.05 -16.77 10.13
C THR A 35 -12.37 -16.14 11.35
N PHE A 36 -12.61 -14.85 11.62
CA PHE A 36 -11.89 -14.08 12.64
C PHE A 36 -12.80 -13.58 13.78
N GLY A 37 -14.12 -13.61 13.59
CA GLY A 37 -15.11 -13.14 14.55
C GLY A 37 -15.25 -11.61 14.60
N GLY A 38 -16.18 -11.17 15.45
CA GLY A 38 -16.42 -9.76 15.75
C GLY A 38 -17.16 -9.00 14.63
N PRO A 39 -17.51 -7.72 14.87
CA PRO A 39 -18.07 -6.88 13.83
C PRO A 39 -17.01 -6.64 12.75
N VAL A 40 -17.39 -6.87 11.49
CA VAL A 40 -16.55 -6.56 10.33
C VAL A 40 -16.81 -5.12 9.91
N LYS A 41 -15.75 -4.33 9.75
CA LYS A 41 -15.84 -2.91 9.39
C LYS A 41 -14.93 -2.61 8.19
N PRO A 42 -15.44 -2.01 7.10
CA PRO A 42 -14.58 -1.51 6.04
C PRO A 42 -13.60 -0.47 6.56
N ILE A 43 -12.35 -0.53 6.11
CA ILE A 43 -11.36 0.52 6.42
C ILE A 43 -11.72 1.80 5.65
N PRO A 44 -11.60 3.01 6.23
CA PRO A 44 -12.02 4.24 5.55
C PRO A 44 -11.33 4.54 4.21
N VAL A 45 -10.12 4.01 4.03
CA VAL A 45 -9.34 4.14 2.79
C VAL A 45 -9.15 2.76 2.19
N GLN A 46 -9.77 2.54 1.03
CA GLN A 46 -9.69 1.28 0.30
C GLN A 46 -8.52 1.29 -0.70
N GLY A 47 -8.03 0.10 -1.03
CA GLY A 47 -6.99 -0.07 -2.05
C GLY A 47 -7.61 -0.14 -3.45
N VAL A 48 -6.84 0.29 -4.46
CA VAL A 48 -7.28 0.24 -5.87
C VAL A 48 -7.63 -1.18 -6.32
N TYR A 49 -6.85 -2.16 -5.84
CA TYR A 49 -6.93 -3.57 -6.23
C TYR A 49 -7.47 -4.46 -5.11
N SER A 50 -8.06 -3.88 -4.07
CA SER A 50 -8.44 -4.64 -2.88
C SER A 50 -9.57 -4.01 -2.08
N TYR A 51 -10.54 -4.84 -1.71
CA TYR A 51 -11.45 -4.56 -0.61
C TYR A 51 -10.82 -4.96 0.73
N THR A 52 -10.80 -4.04 1.70
CA THR A 52 -10.12 -4.22 2.98
C THR A 52 -11.06 -3.93 4.15
N VAL A 53 -11.07 -4.85 5.13
CA VAL A 53 -11.89 -4.76 6.34
C VAL A 53 -11.08 -5.03 7.59
N ALA A 54 -11.50 -4.45 8.71
CA ALA A 54 -11.10 -4.84 10.05
C ALA A 54 -12.07 -5.90 10.58
N ALA A 55 -11.52 -6.91 11.26
CA ALA A 55 -12.24 -7.99 11.93
C ALA A 55 -11.59 -8.28 13.30
N ALA A 56 -12.14 -9.24 14.06
CA ALA A 56 -11.65 -9.61 15.38
C ALA A 56 -11.56 -8.42 16.35
N ASN A 57 -12.58 -7.56 16.39
CA ASN A 57 -12.57 -6.32 17.17
C ASN A 57 -11.40 -5.38 16.82
N ASP A 58 -11.20 -5.18 15.52
CA ASP A 58 -10.18 -4.29 14.95
C ASP A 58 -8.73 -4.73 15.17
N THR A 59 -8.48 -6.00 15.52
CA THR A 59 -7.11 -6.54 15.68
C THR A 59 -6.58 -7.23 14.42
N VAL A 60 -7.44 -7.59 13.47
CA VAL A 60 -7.06 -8.25 12.21
C VAL A 60 -7.56 -7.45 11.02
N ILE A 61 -6.68 -7.20 10.06
CA ILE A 61 -7.00 -6.68 8.74
C ILE A 61 -7.18 -7.84 7.77
N VAL A 62 -8.27 -7.84 7.02
CA VAL A 62 -8.51 -8.81 5.94
C VAL A 62 -8.57 -8.06 4.62
N GLN A 63 -7.75 -8.48 3.66
CA GLN A 63 -7.75 -7.96 2.29
C GLN A 63 -8.28 -9.02 1.33
N PHE A 64 -9.26 -8.64 0.52
CA PHE A 64 -9.77 -9.37 -0.62
C PHE A 64 -9.25 -8.68 -1.88
N ARG A 65 -8.35 -9.35 -2.60
CA ARG A 65 -7.60 -8.77 -3.73
C ARG A 65 -8.00 -9.42 -5.03
N GLU A 66 -7.98 -8.66 -6.11
CA GLU A 66 -8.10 -9.23 -7.46
C GLU A 66 -6.93 -10.19 -7.75
N PRO A 67 -7.15 -11.24 -8.57
CA PRO A 67 -6.13 -12.25 -8.83
C PRO A 67 -4.89 -11.73 -9.57
N ASP A 68 -5.02 -10.63 -10.32
CA ASP A 68 -3.93 -10.02 -11.08
C ASP A 68 -3.00 -9.14 -10.22
N SER A 69 -3.36 -8.92 -8.95
CA SER A 69 -2.58 -8.13 -7.99
C SER A 69 -2.32 -8.90 -6.68
N PRO A 70 -1.67 -10.08 -6.71
CA PRO A 70 -1.34 -10.85 -5.51
C PRO A 70 -0.31 -10.12 -4.63
N LEU A 71 -0.31 -10.42 -3.33
CA LEU A 71 0.78 -9.99 -2.45
C LEU A 71 1.88 -11.05 -2.46
N ASP A 72 3.12 -10.61 -2.59
CA ASP A 72 4.27 -11.48 -2.40
C ASP A 72 4.52 -11.71 -0.89
N THR A 73 3.94 -12.79 -0.37
CA THR A 73 4.05 -13.15 1.06
C THR A 73 5.48 -13.50 1.48
N GLN A 74 6.32 -14.01 0.56
CA GLN A 74 7.72 -14.32 0.83
C GLN A 74 8.55 -13.03 0.96
N MET A 75 8.31 -12.08 0.05
CA MET A 75 8.87 -10.75 0.16
C MET A 75 8.45 -10.08 1.46
N LEU A 76 7.15 -10.12 1.82
CA LEU A 76 6.65 -9.52 3.07
C LEU A 76 7.31 -10.14 4.31
N ALA A 77 7.47 -11.46 4.38
CA ALA A 77 8.18 -12.12 5.48
C ALA A 77 9.66 -11.69 5.57
N THR A 78 10.31 -11.48 4.42
CA THR A 78 11.68 -10.97 4.35
C THR A 78 11.76 -9.54 4.89
N VAL A 79 10.86 -8.66 4.45
CA VAL A 79 10.83 -7.25 4.88
C VAL A 79 10.48 -7.14 6.37
N GLN A 80 9.62 -8.01 6.89
CA GLN A 80 9.32 -8.09 8.32
C GLN A 80 10.55 -8.44 9.17
N THR A 81 11.45 -9.28 8.65
CA THR A 81 12.73 -9.60 9.31
C THR A 81 13.68 -8.39 9.32
N ILE A 82 13.64 -7.56 8.27
CA ILE A 82 14.47 -6.36 8.15
C ILE A 82 13.96 -5.27 9.11
N HIS A 83 12.63 -5.07 9.17
CA HIS A 83 11.93 -4.03 9.93
C HIS A 83 10.90 -4.61 10.92
N PRO A 84 11.37 -5.24 12.02
CA PRO A 84 10.48 -5.80 13.02
C PRO A 84 9.59 -4.69 13.61
N GLY A 85 8.29 -4.97 13.74
CA GLY A 85 7.30 -4.03 14.30
C GLY A 85 6.76 -2.98 13.33
N PHE A 86 7.35 -2.82 12.13
CA PHE A 86 6.84 -1.89 11.10
C PHE A 86 6.08 -2.58 9.97
N VAL A 87 6.19 -3.91 9.87
CA VAL A 87 5.55 -4.72 8.84
C VAL A 87 4.61 -5.68 9.55
N ALA A 88 3.34 -5.64 9.17
CA ALA A 88 2.35 -6.59 9.66
C ALA A 88 2.70 -8.00 9.19
N GLY A 89 2.52 -8.99 10.06
CA GLY A 89 2.51 -10.37 9.60
C GLY A 89 1.43 -10.54 8.55
N CYS A 90 1.73 -11.19 7.43
CA CYS A 90 0.78 -11.41 6.34
C CYS A 90 0.63 -12.91 6.08
N SER A 91 -0.61 -13.38 5.96
CA SER A 91 -0.92 -14.79 5.69
C SER A 91 -1.96 -14.91 4.60
N TYR A 92 -1.68 -15.74 3.60
CA TYR A 92 -2.65 -16.13 2.58
C TYR A 92 -3.70 -17.07 3.17
N ARG A 93 -4.98 -16.83 2.87
CA ARG A 93 -6.14 -17.55 3.43
C ARG A 93 -6.98 -18.28 2.38
N GLY A 94 -6.48 -18.37 1.14
CA GLY A 94 -7.20 -19.01 0.04
C GLY A 94 -7.93 -18.00 -0.84
N THR A 95 -9.00 -18.45 -1.49
CA THR A 95 -9.78 -17.63 -2.43
C THR A 95 -11.27 -17.66 -2.10
N ILE A 96 -12.00 -16.65 -2.57
CA ILE A 96 -13.46 -16.58 -2.45
C ILE A 96 -14.12 -16.23 -3.79
N GLY A 97 -15.22 -16.93 -4.08
CA GLY A 97 -16.04 -16.75 -5.28
C GLY A 97 -15.65 -17.65 -6.45
N SER A 98 -16.41 -17.48 -7.53
CA SER A 98 -16.15 -18.08 -8.84
C SER A 98 -15.40 -17.12 -9.76
N SER A 99 -14.69 -17.67 -10.75
CA SER A 99 -13.77 -16.98 -11.66
C SER A 99 -14.26 -15.59 -12.15
N PRO A 100 -13.50 -14.50 -11.93
CA PRO A 100 -12.26 -14.43 -11.16
C PRO A 100 -12.53 -14.49 -9.64
N ALA A 101 -11.85 -15.42 -8.96
CA ALA A 101 -11.91 -15.53 -7.51
C ALA A 101 -10.98 -14.51 -6.85
N LEU A 102 -11.43 -13.89 -5.76
CA LEU A 102 -10.61 -12.94 -5.00
C LEU A 102 -9.63 -13.70 -4.11
N LEU A 103 -8.38 -13.23 -4.07
CA LEU A 103 -7.35 -13.73 -3.17
C LEU A 103 -7.55 -13.14 -1.77
N ILE A 104 -7.47 -13.97 -0.73
CA ILE A 104 -7.71 -13.54 0.64
C ILE A 104 -6.39 -13.50 1.41
N TYR A 105 -6.12 -12.38 2.06
CA TYR A 105 -4.98 -12.20 2.95
C TYR A 105 -5.45 -11.68 4.31
N SER A 106 -4.84 -12.16 5.38
CA SER A 106 -5.03 -11.60 6.73
C SER A 106 -3.72 -10.99 7.22
N MET A 107 -3.83 -9.89 7.95
CA MET A 107 -2.69 -9.20 8.56
C MET A 107 -3.02 -8.76 9.98
N ASP A 108 -2.01 -8.70 10.83
CA ASP A 108 -2.16 -8.08 12.16
C ASP A 108 -2.40 -6.57 12.00
N MET A 109 -3.33 -6.01 12.79
CA MET A 109 -3.46 -4.56 12.88
C MET A 109 -2.23 -4.00 13.60
N LEU A 110 -1.46 -3.17 12.91
CA LEU A 110 -0.38 -2.42 13.54
C LEU A 110 -0.95 -1.25 14.32
N ALA A 111 -0.42 -1.02 15.52
CA ALA A 111 -0.76 0.14 16.31
C ALA A 111 -0.17 1.42 15.68
N GLY A 112 -0.96 2.49 15.66
CA GLY A 112 -0.51 3.81 15.23
C GLY A 112 -1.51 4.48 14.29
N ASP A 113 -1.32 5.78 14.11
CA ASP A 113 -2.10 6.58 13.18
C ASP A 113 -1.41 6.66 11.83
N SER A 114 -2.21 6.59 10.76
CA SER A 114 -1.69 6.86 9.41
C SER A 114 -1.15 8.29 9.35
N TYR A 115 0.08 8.46 8.84
CA TYR A 115 0.67 9.77 8.61
C TYR A 115 -0.21 10.68 7.75
N PHE A 116 -1.03 10.10 6.86
CA PHE A 116 -2.00 10.86 6.05
C PHE A 116 -3.10 11.53 6.90
N ASN A 117 -3.46 10.93 8.03
CA ASN A 117 -4.48 11.46 8.93
C ASN A 117 -3.91 12.49 9.91
N ILE A 118 -2.58 12.59 10.02
CA ILE A 118 -1.91 13.61 10.84
C ILE A 118 -1.97 14.93 10.07
N SER A 119 -2.75 15.88 10.60
CA SER A 119 -2.90 17.19 9.95
C SER A 119 -1.54 17.88 9.82
N PHE A 120 -1.24 18.39 8.62
CA PHE A 120 -0.07 19.25 8.40
C PHE A 120 -0.10 20.53 9.27
N SER A 121 -1.27 20.91 9.79
CA SER A 121 -1.38 22.00 10.78
C SER A 121 -0.77 21.64 12.14
N MET A 122 -0.76 20.35 12.54
CA MET A 122 -0.03 19.88 13.72
C MET A 122 1.48 19.79 13.46
N LEU A 123 1.90 19.59 12.20
CA LEU A 123 3.30 19.70 11.81
C LEU A 123 3.82 21.15 11.92
N GLY A 124 2.96 22.16 11.82
CA GLY A 124 3.35 23.57 11.79
C GLY A 124 4.01 24.09 13.07
N ASP A 125 3.71 23.49 14.22
CA ASP A 125 4.13 24.01 15.53
C ASP A 125 5.25 23.20 16.21
N GLU A 126 5.69 22.06 15.65
CA GLU A 126 6.71 21.21 16.29
C GLU A 126 7.71 20.64 15.27
N LEU A 127 8.68 21.49 14.89
CA LEU A 127 9.82 21.14 14.01
C LEU A 127 10.49 19.82 14.42
N ASP A 128 10.55 19.55 15.72
CA ASP A 128 11.15 18.33 16.27
C ASP A 128 10.41 17.06 15.84
N HIS A 129 9.08 17.07 15.76
CA HIS A 129 8.30 15.92 15.26
C HIS A 129 8.53 15.68 13.77
N GLN A 130 8.68 16.75 12.98
CA GLN A 130 9.01 16.64 11.57
C GLN A 130 10.40 16.02 11.37
N LEU A 131 11.40 16.53 12.11
CA LEU A 131 12.77 16.01 12.06
C LEU A 131 12.82 14.56 12.52
N ALA A 132 12.11 14.20 13.60
CA ALA A 132 12.02 12.83 14.08
C ALA A 132 11.41 11.89 13.03
N THR A 133 10.37 12.34 12.31
CA THR A 133 9.75 11.60 11.22
C THR A 133 10.73 11.38 10.06
N VAL A 134 11.42 12.44 9.62
CA VAL A 134 12.44 12.37 8.56
C VAL A 134 13.58 11.43 8.95
N HIS A 135 14.09 11.54 10.18
CA HIS A 135 15.13 10.65 10.70
C HIS A 135 14.65 9.20 10.74
N SER A 136 13.41 8.95 11.13
CA SER A 136 12.84 7.59 11.18
C SER A 136 12.67 6.99 9.80
N LEU A 137 12.19 7.77 8.82
CA LEU A 137 12.13 7.35 7.41
C LEU A 137 13.53 7.08 6.85
N ALA A 138 14.50 7.96 7.08
CA ALA A 138 15.87 7.76 6.64
C ALA A 138 16.48 6.48 7.23
N ARG A 139 16.23 6.21 8.52
CA ARG A 139 16.66 4.98 9.18
C ARG A 139 15.98 3.75 8.57
N PHE A 140 14.68 3.82 8.29
CA PHE A 140 13.93 2.75 7.64
C PHE A 140 14.56 2.40 6.29
N PHE A 141 14.74 3.37 5.39
CA PHE A 141 15.36 3.10 4.09
C PHE A 141 16.81 2.61 4.19
N ALA A 142 17.61 3.17 5.09
CA ALA A 142 18.99 2.72 5.29
C ALA A 142 19.07 1.27 5.78
N GLN A 143 18.17 0.86 6.67
CA GLN A 143 18.07 -0.53 7.12
C GLN A 143 17.72 -1.49 5.97
N SER A 144 16.79 -1.11 5.09
CA SER A 144 16.45 -1.92 3.92
C SER A 144 17.66 -2.08 3.00
N TRP A 145 18.39 -0.99 2.75
CA TRP A 145 19.57 -1.00 1.88
C TRP A 145 20.71 -1.88 2.42
N LEU A 146 20.97 -1.80 3.73
CA LEU A 146 22.06 -2.54 4.36
C LEU A 146 21.78 -4.03 4.53
N LYS A 147 20.50 -4.40 4.73
CA LYS A 147 20.09 -5.79 5.01
C LYS A 147 19.52 -6.50 3.80
N SER A 148 19.20 -5.81 2.71
CA SER A 148 18.81 -6.46 1.46
C SER A 148 20.00 -7.28 0.95
N SER A 149 19.76 -8.54 0.63
CA SER A 149 20.64 -9.29 -0.27
C SER A 149 20.85 -8.44 -1.53
N ARG A 150 22.09 -8.37 -2.02
CA ARG A 150 22.40 -7.63 -3.26
C ARG A 150 21.45 -8.15 -4.36
N PRO A 151 20.60 -7.29 -4.94
CA PRO A 151 19.77 -7.72 -6.05
C PRO A 151 20.65 -8.22 -7.18
N ASP A 152 20.16 -9.19 -7.94
CA ASP A 152 20.84 -9.65 -9.13
C ASP A 152 21.18 -8.45 -10.04
N PRO A 153 22.41 -8.33 -10.56
CA PRO A 153 22.81 -7.19 -11.37
C PRO A 153 21.88 -6.91 -12.56
N ASN A 154 21.24 -7.95 -13.10
CA ASN A 154 20.28 -7.79 -14.19
C ASN A 154 19.00 -7.08 -13.71
N THR A 155 18.49 -7.43 -12.51
CA THR A 155 17.35 -6.73 -11.89
C THR A 155 17.65 -5.25 -11.65
N ILE A 156 18.88 -4.92 -11.25
CA ILE A 156 19.32 -3.53 -11.07
C ILE A 156 19.32 -2.79 -12.41
N SER A 157 19.87 -3.39 -13.47
CA SER A 157 19.90 -2.79 -14.81
C SER A 157 18.50 -2.54 -15.34
N THR A 158 17.61 -3.54 -15.28
CA THR A 158 16.22 -3.41 -15.75
C THR A 158 15.46 -2.34 -14.97
N CYS A 159 15.62 -2.29 -13.63
CA CYS A 159 14.99 -1.26 -12.81
C CYS A 159 15.49 0.15 -13.19
N PHE A 160 16.80 0.30 -13.36
CA PHE A 160 17.41 1.55 -13.78
C PHE A 160 16.89 2.00 -15.15
N GLU A 161 16.84 1.10 -16.13
CA GLU A 161 16.30 1.36 -17.47
C GLU A 161 14.82 1.76 -17.42
N CYS A 162 13.99 1.07 -16.64
CA CYS A 162 12.58 1.42 -16.44
C CYS A 162 12.42 2.80 -15.80
N CYS A 163 13.22 3.13 -14.79
CA CYS A 163 13.22 4.45 -14.16
C CYS A 163 13.64 5.53 -15.15
N CYS A 164 14.69 5.30 -15.93
CA CYS A 164 15.15 6.23 -16.96
C CYS A 164 14.09 6.44 -18.05
N SER A 165 13.44 5.38 -18.53
CA SER A 165 12.34 5.48 -19.51
C SER A 165 11.19 6.30 -18.94
N SER A 166 10.70 5.94 -17.75
CA SER A 166 9.58 6.63 -17.10
C SER A 166 9.89 8.12 -16.87
N PHE A 167 11.13 8.43 -16.49
CA PHE A 167 11.57 9.80 -16.28
C PHE A 167 11.66 10.56 -17.61
N ASN A 168 12.19 9.95 -18.67
CA ASN A 168 12.25 10.55 -19.99
C ASN A 168 10.85 10.82 -20.56
N ASP A 169 9.93 9.89 -20.36
CA ASP A 169 8.52 10.02 -20.73
C ASP A 169 7.86 11.16 -19.94
N LEU A 170 8.14 11.27 -18.64
CA LEU A 170 7.67 12.40 -17.85
C LEU A 170 8.26 13.73 -18.36
N CYS A 171 9.56 13.78 -18.64
CA CYS A 171 10.22 14.97 -19.15
C CYS A 171 9.66 15.43 -20.49
N SER A 172 9.35 14.50 -21.40
CA SER A 172 8.82 14.81 -22.73
C SER A 172 7.35 15.25 -22.68
N ASN A 173 6.57 14.70 -21.74
CA ASN A 173 5.14 15.02 -21.59
C ASN A 173 4.83 16.16 -20.62
N LEU A 174 5.83 16.69 -19.90
CA LEU A 174 5.64 17.81 -18.99
C LEU A 174 5.42 19.13 -19.74
N PRO A 175 4.54 20.02 -19.23
CA PRO A 175 4.39 21.36 -19.80
C PRO A 175 5.72 22.13 -19.88
N PRO A 176 5.95 22.96 -20.94
CA PRO A 176 7.25 23.62 -21.19
C PRO A 176 7.82 24.43 -20.01
N ARG A 177 6.95 24.94 -19.12
CA ARG A 177 7.32 25.67 -17.90
C ARG A 177 8.08 24.81 -16.87
N PHE A 178 7.92 23.49 -16.89
CA PHE A 178 8.57 22.56 -15.98
C PHE A 178 9.81 21.88 -16.60
N GLN A 179 9.83 21.74 -17.93
CA GLN A 179 10.97 21.15 -18.66
C GLN A 179 12.29 21.91 -18.42
N LYS A 180 12.23 23.25 -18.39
CA LYS A 180 13.42 24.11 -18.13
C LYS A 180 14.09 23.88 -16.77
N LYS A 181 13.36 23.41 -15.76
CA LYS A 181 13.90 23.16 -14.41
C LYS A 181 14.54 21.77 -14.29
N LEU A 182 14.10 20.81 -15.10
CA LEU A 182 14.58 19.42 -15.07
C LEU A 182 15.90 19.25 -15.83
N SER A 183 16.04 19.87 -17.00
CA SER A 183 17.26 19.80 -17.81
C SER A 183 18.49 20.44 -17.14
N ALA A 184 18.29 21.39 -16.22
CA ALA A 184 19.36 22.08 -15.52
C ALA A 184 19.98 21.26 -14.36
N LYS A 185 19.24 20.31 -13.77
CA LYS A 185 19.72 19.52 -12.62
C LYS A 185 20.45 18.23 -13.01
N PHE A 186 20.09 17.61 -14.14
CA PHE A 186 20.67 16.32 -14.53
C PHE A 186 22.07 16.41 -15.17
N ARG A 187 22.46 17.57 -15.72
CA ARG A 187 23.80 17.78 -16.30
C ARG A 187 24.93 17.94 -15.28
N LYS A 188 24.64 18.00 -13.98
CA LYS A 188 25.66 18.19 -12.93
C LYS A 188 26.16 16.89 -12.30
N THR A 189 25.65 15.73 -12.70
CA THR A 189 25.99 14.43 -12.11
C THR A 189 26.37 13.36 -13.14
N SER A 190 26.88 13.77 -14.30
CA SER A 190 27.54 12.89 -15.27
C SER A 190 29.00 13.30 -15.41
#